data_AF-A0A7X3XXW4-F1
#
_entry.id   AF-A0A7X3XXW4-F1
#
_cell.length_a   1.000
_cell.length_b   1.000
_cell.length_c   1.000
_cell.angle_alpha   90.00
_cell.angle_beta   90.00
_cell.angle_gamma   90.00
#
_symmetry.space_group_name_H-M   'P 1'
#
loop_
_entity.id
_entity.type
_entity.pdbx_description
1 polymer ?
#
loop_
_entity_poly.entity_id
_entity_poly.type
_entity_poly.pdbx_seq_one_letter_code
_entity_poly.pdbx_strand_id
1 'polypeptide(L)'
;MAKYMFRTSYTQSGLKGLLAEGGTGREAALRSTIESVGGTLEGFYYAFGDCDLFLIADLPDEAAATALSLNIAAAGALTVTVTVLLTAENIDEAVAKSVSYRLPGA
;
A
#
# COMPACT_ATOMS: atom_id res chain seq x y z
N MET A 1 -5.35 6.53 -11.70
CA MET A 1 -4.46 5.49 -11.15
C MET A 1 -5.19 4.81 -10.02
N ALA A 2 -4.96 3.51 -9.82
CA ALA A 2 -5.57 2.82 -8.69
C ALA A 2 -4.83 3.23 -7.40
N LYS A 3 -5.59 3.41 -6.32
CA LYS A 3 -5.06 3.84 -5.03
C LYS A 3 -4.84 2.63 -4.14
N TYR A 4 -3.68 2.56 -3.50
CA TYR A 4 -3.29 1.44 -2.66
C TYR A 4 -2.82 1.94 -1.30
N MET A 5 -3.25 1.24 -0.25
CA MET A 5 -2.71 1.37 1.09
C MET A 5 -1.78 0.20 1.37
N PHE A 6 -0.56 0.51 1.79
CA PHE A 6 0.39 -0.44 2.35
C PHE A 6 0.38 -0.28 3.86
N ARG A 7 0.07 -1.37 4.57
CA ARG A 7 0.21 -1.47 6.01
C ARG A 7 1.41 -2.36 6.30
N THR A 8 2.41 -1.83 7.00
CA THR A 8 3.68 -2.54 7.20
C THR A 8 4.16 -2.48 8.64
N SER A 9 4.84 -3.54 9.08
CA SER A 9 5.54 -3.56 10.37
C SER A 9 6.99 -3.97 10.15
N TYR A 10 7.91 -3.33 10.86
CA TYR A 10 9.31 -3.67 10.79
C TYR A 10 9.59 -5.03 11.42
N THR A 11 10.49 -5.77 10.79
CA THR A 11 11.16 -6.88 11.45
C THR A 11 12.21 -6.35 12.41
N GLN A 12 12.77 -7.22 13.27
CA GLN A 12 13.83 -6.81 14.19
C GLN A 12 15.06 -6.25 13.45
N SER A 13 15.44 -6.82 12.30
CA SER A 13 16.52 -6.30 11.47
C SER A 13 16.14 -4.97 10.81
N GLY A 14 14.90 -4.84 10.34
CA GLY A 14 14.37 -3.60 9.79
C GLY A 14 14.39 -2.45 10.78
N LEU A 15 14.01 -2.69 12.04
CA LEU A 15 14.06 -1.67 13.11
C LEU A 15 15.48 -1.16 13.36
N LYS A 16 16.50 -2.02 13.28
CA LYS A 16 17.90 -1.56 13.40
C LYS A 16 18.28 -0.60 12.28
N GLY A 17 17.82 -0.89 11.05
CA GLY A 17 17.98 0.02 9.91
C GLY A 17 17.26 1.35 10.13
N LEU A 18 16.01 1.31 10.59
CA LEU A 18 15.23 2.51 10.92
C LEU A 18 15.94 3.37 11.99
N LEU A 19 16.46 2.77 13.05
CA LEU A 19 17.19 3.48 14.11
C LEU A 19 18.48 4.13 13.60
N ALA A 20 19.11 3.56 12.58
CA ALA A 20 20.34 4.10 11.99
C ALA A 20 20.08 5.21 10.97
N GLU A 21 19.05 5.08 10.12
CA GLU A 21 18.76 6.00 9.02
C GLU A 21 17.73 7.10 9.38
N GLY A 22 16.91 6.86 10.41
CA GLY A 22 15.81 7.72 10.78
C GLY A 22 14.60 7.64 9.84
N GLY A 23 13.48 8.19 10.31
CA GLY A 23 12.19 8.02 9.62
C GLY A 23 12.09 8.71 8.26
N THR A 24 12.71 9.89 8.10
CA THR A 24 12.70 10.67 6.86
C THR A 24 13.56 10.04 5.76
N GLY A 25 14.68 9.40 6.14
CA GLY A 25 15.49 8.61 5.21
C GLY A 25 14.71 7.44 4.62
N ARG A 26 13.94 6.74 5.47
CA ARG A 26 13.06 5.64 5.03
C ARG A 26 11.92 6.10 4.13
N GLU A 27 11.31 7.25 4.43
CA GLU A 27 10.31 7.86 3.56
C GLU A 27 10.90 8.14 2.16
N ALA A 28 12.06 8.80 2.10
CA ALA A 28 12.71 9.12 0.83
C ALA A 28 13.04 7.87 0.00
N ALA A 29 13.54 6.81 0.65
CA ALA A 29 13.82 5.54 -0.01
C ALA A 29 12.56 4.88 -0.58
N LEU A 30 11.45 4.87 0.18
CA LEU A 30 10.18 4.28 -0.28
C LEU A 30 9.52 5.13 -1.36
N ARG A 31 9.62 6.46 -1.29
CA ARG A 31 9.18 7.37 -2.36
C ARG A 31 9.88 7.05 -3.69
N SER A 32 11.21 6.97 -3.69
CA SER A 32 11.98 6.60 -4.89
C SER A 32 11.62 5.21 -5.42
N THR A 33 11.38 4.26 -4.51
CA THR A 33 10.95 2.89 -4.88
C THR A 33 9.59 2.92 -5.60
N ILE A 34 8.62 3.69 -5.09
CA ILE A 34 7.29 3.84 -5.71
C ILE A 34 7.38 4.55 -7.07
N GLU A 35 8.18 5.61 -7.17
CA GLU A 35 8.41 6.34 -8.42
C GLU A 35 9.08 5.46 -9.48
N SER A 36 9.95 4.53 -9.08
CA SER A 36 10.63 3.60 -10.01
C SER A 36 9.69 2.67 -10.77
N VAL A 37 8.47 2.45 -10.26
CA VAL A 37 7.42 1.67 -10.94
C VAL A 37 6.34 2.57 -11.55
N GLY A 38 6.61 3.87 -11.70
CA GLY A 38 5.68 4.84 -12.28
C GLY A 38 4.54 5.26 -11.33
N GLY A 39 4.70 5.03 -10.03
CA GLY A 39 3.73 5.44 -9.01
C GLY A 39 4.05 6.77 -8.34
N THR A 40 3.16 7.22 -7.47
CA THR A 40 3.33 8.43 -6.65
C THR A 40 3.00 8.12 -5.19
N LEU A 41 3.86 8.52 -4.26
CA LEU A 41 3.60 8.42 -2.82
C LEU A 41 2.78 9.64 -2.34
N GLU A 42 1.54 9.40 -1.94
CA GLU A 42 0.58 10.40 -1.47
C GLU A 42 0.67 10.65 0.04
N GLY A 43 0.84 9.57 0.82
CA GLY A 43 0.87 9.66 2.28
C GLY A 43 1.85 8.68 2.90
N PHE A 44 2.54 9.11 3.95
CA PHE A 44 3.51 8.30 4.69
C PHE A 44 3.43 8.63 6.18
N TYR A 45 3.00 7.67 6.98
CA TYR A 45 2.72 7.90 8.40
C TYR A 45 3.22 6.74 9.25
N TYR A 46 4.12 7.05 10.19
CA TYR A 46 4.38 6.13 11.30
C TYR A 46 3.18 6.10 12.24
N ALA A 47 2.85 4.92 12.74
CA ALA A 47 1.71 4.74 13.62
C ALA A 47 2.09 3.87 14.82
N PHE A 48 1.45 4.17 15.95
CA PHE A 48 1.35 3.21 17.06
C PHE A 48 0.13 2.33 16.83
N GLY A 49 0.22 1.06 17.24
CA GLY A 49 -0.89 0.10 17.15
C GLY A 49 -0.44 -1.22 16.53
N ASP A 50 -1.29 -1.81 15.70
CA ASP A 50 -1.07 -3.14 15.11
C ASP A 50 0.06 -3.16 14.06
N CYS A 51 0.48 -2.01 13.56
CA CYS A 51 1.54 -1.86 12.59
C CYS A 51 2.29 -0.54 12.76
N ASP A 52 3.51 -0.50 12.24
CA ASP A 52 4.42 0.63 12.46
C ASP A 52 4.26 1.75 11.42
N LEU A 53 3.76 1.42 10.22
CA LEU A 53 3.76 2.35 9.09
C LEU A 53 2.58 2.12 8.14
N PHE A 54 1.96 3.22 7.74
CA PHE A 54 0.99 3.30 6.64
C PHE A 54 1.59 4.11 5.48
N LEU A 55 1.46 3.58 4.27
CA LEU A 55 1.75 4.29 3.04
C LEU A 55 0.51 4.30 2.16
N ILE A 56 0.24 5.43 1.52
CA ILE A 56 -0.79 5.57 0.49
C ILE A 56 -0.11 5.97 -0.80
N ALA A 57 -0.32 5.20 -1.86
CA ALA A 57 0.28 5.44 -3.16
C ALA A 57 -0.73 5.27 -4.29
N ASP A 58 -0.59 6.11 -5.31
CA ASP A 58 -1.22 5.91 -6.61
C ASP A 58 -0.26 5.10 -7.49
N LEU A 59 -0.75 3.99 -8.05
CA LEU A 59 0.04 3.10 -8.88
C LEU A 59 -0.62 2.89 -10.25
N PRO A 60 0.16 2.62 -11.31
CA PRO A 60 -0.37 2.52 -12.67
C PRO A 60 -1.28 1.30 -12.87
N ASP A 61 -0.94 0.16 -12.26
CA ASP A 61 -1.65 -1.11 -12.40
C ASP A 61 -1.38 -2.08 -11.22
N GLU A 62 -2.05 -3.24 -11.21
CA GLU A 62 -1.87 -4.28 -10.21
C GLU A 62 -0.48 -4.94 -10.26
N ALA A 63 0.18 -4.94 -11.43
CA ALA A 63 1.52 -5.51 -11.58
C ALA A 63 2.56 -4.67 -10.85
N ALA A 64 2.48 -3.34 -10.92
CA ALA A 64 3.31 -2.42 -10.15
C ALA A 64 3.09 -2.57 -8.64
N ALA A 65 1.83 -2.68 -8.19
CA ALA A 65 1.49 -2.92 -6.79
C ALA A 65 2.06 -4.25 -6.28
N THR A 66 1.94 -5.30 -7.09
CA THR A 66 2.48 -6.63 -6.78
C THR A 66 4.00 -6.60 -6.72
N ALA A 67 4.66 -5.96 -7.69
CA ALA A 67 6.11 -5.83 -7.73
C ALA A 67 6.66 -5.12 -6.48
N LEU A 68 6.04 -4.02 -6.06
CA LEU A 68 6.41 -3.32 -4.82
C LEU A 68 6.24 -4.23 -3.60
N SER A 69 5.07 -4.85 -3.46
CA SER A 69 4.78 -5.73 -2.32
C SER A 69 5.79 -6.87 -2.18
N LEU A 70 6.08 -7.57 -3.29
CA LEU A 70 7.01 -8.70 -3.29
C LEU A 70 8.45 -8.25 -2.98
N ASN A 71 8.93 -7.18 -3.59
CA ASN A 71 10.31 -6.73 -3.37
C ASN A 71 10.52 -6.16 -1.96
N ILE A 72 9.56 -5.41 -1.42
CA ILE A 72 9.62 -4.92 -0.03
C ILE A 72 9.62 -6.09 0.96
N ALA A 73 8.74 -7.07 0.75
CA ALA A 73 8.69 -8.26 1.61
C ALA A 73 9.97 -9.11 1.49
N ALA A 74 10.48 -9.33 0.28
CA ALA A 74 11.70 -10.11 0.03
C ALA A 74 12.95 -9.47 0.64
N ALA A 75 13.01 -8.14 0.75
CA ALA A 75 14.08 -7.44 1.46
C ALA A 75 14.14 -7.77 2.96
N GLY A 76 13.06 -8.33 3.53
CA GLY A 76 13.03 -8.86 4.90
C GLY A 76 13.03 -7.82 6.01
N ALA A 77 13.06 -6.53 5.68
CA ALA A 77 13.01 -5.44 6.65
C ALA A 77 11.58 -5.14 7.14
N LEU A 78 10.57 -5.49 6.35
CA LEU A 78 9.16 -5.18 6.60
C LEU A 78 8.27 -6.38 6.28
N THR A 79 7.22 -6.58 7.07
CA THR A 79 6.04 -7.33 6.64
C THR A 79 5.09 -6.38 5.92
N VAL A 80 4.37 -6.86 4.91
CA VAL A 80 3.53 -6.00 4.05
C VAL A 80 2.14 -6.59 3.89
N THR A 81 1.12 -5.77 4.14
CA THR A 81 -0.26 -6.01 3.71
C THR A 81 -0.64 -4.90 2.74
N VAL A 82 -1.20 -5.26 1.58
CA VAL A 82 -1.65 -4.29 0.57
C VAL A 82 -3.17 -4.33 0.48
N THR A 83 -3.80 -3.17 0.51
CA THR A 83 -5.24 -2.98 0.35
C THR A 83 -5.50 -2.02 -0.80
N VAL A 84 -6.34 -2.42 -1.75
CA VAL A 84 -6.85 -1.49 -2.78
C VAL A 84 -7.85 -0.54 -2.12
N LEU A 85 -7.67 0.76 -2.30
CA LEU A 85 -8.59 1.79 -1.82
C LEU A 85 -9.52 2.22 -2.95
N LEU A 86 -10.81 2.23 -2.67
CA LEU A 86 -11.84 2.76 -3.59
C LEU A 86 -12.10 4.22 -3.25
N THR A 87 -12.21 5.07 -4.27
CA THR A 87 -12.63 6.46 -4.10
C THR A 87 -14.15 6.56 -4.00
N ALA A 88 -14.66 7.72 -3.60
CA ALA A 88 -16.10 7.98 -3.59
C ALA A 88 -16.70 7.79 -5.00
N GLU A 89 -15.99 8.24 -6.05
CA GLU A 89 -16.40 8.07 -7.44
C GLU A 89 -16.47 6.60 -7.84
N ASN A 90 -15.55 5.75 -7.35
CA ASN A 90 -15.66 4.31 -7.58
C ASN A 90 -16.94 3.73 -6.97
N ILE A 91 -17.35 4.24 -5.79
CA ILE A 91 -18.60 3.83 -5.16
C ILE A 91 -19.79 4.36 -5.96
N ASP A 92 -19.77 5.61 -6.42
CA ASP A 92 -20.83 6.20 -7.25
C ASP A 92 -21.04 5.41 -8.55
N GLU A 93 -19.94 5.06 -9.22
CA GLU A 93 -19.98 4.18 -10.40
C GLU A 93 -20.53 2.80 -10.06
N ALA A 94 -20.15 2.23 -8.91
CA ALA A 94 -20.60 0.90 -8.50
C ALA A 94 -22.10 0.87 -8.20
N VAL A 95 -22.64 1.86 -7.48
CA VAL A 95 -24.07 1.92 -7.13
C VAL A 95 -24.96 2.19 -8.35
N ALA A 96 -24.42 2.79 -9.41
CA ALA A 96 -25.12 2.99 -10.67
C ALA A 96 -25.27 1.70 -11.51
N LYS A 97 -24.52 0.63 -11.19
CA LYS A 97 -24.59 -0.64 -11.94
C LYS A 97 -25.81 -1.44 -11.54
N SER A 98 -26.59 -1.86 -12.54
CA SER A 98 -27.68 -2.83 -12.34
C SER A 98 -27.08 -4.23 -12.15
N VAL A 99 -27.38 -4.86 -11.02
CA VAL A 99 -26.98 -6.24 -10.73
C VAL A 99 -28.20 -7.14 -10.81
N SER A 100 -28.21 -8.07 -11.77
CA SER A 100 -29.21 -9.15 -11.77
C SER A 100 -28.79 -10.20 -10.74
N TYR A 101 -29.44 -10.17 -9.58
CA TYR A 101 -29.22 -11.14 -8.51
C TYR A 101 -30.49 -11.96 -8.30
N ARG A 102 -30.37 -13.28 -8.47
CA ARG A 102 -31.42 -14.24 -8.08
C ARG A 102 -31.10 -14.72 -6.68
N LEU A 103 -32.07 -14.62 -5.78
CA LEU A 103 -31.94 -15.18 -4.43
C LEU A 103 -31.74 -16.70 -4.48
N PRO A 104 -30.94 -17.28 -3.58
CA PRO A 104 -30.87 -18.73 -3.42
C PRO A 104 -32.26 -19.32 -3.18
N GLY A 105 -32.67 -20.30 -4.00
CA GLY A 105 -33.95 -21.01 -3.88
C GLY A 105 -35.14 -20.40 -4.63
N ALA A 106 -34.98 -19.25 -5.28
CA ALA A 106 -35.92 -18.81 -6.32
C ALA A 106 -35.80 -19.69 -7.57
#